data_AF-A0AAD6U8L3-F1
#
_entry.id   AF-A0AAD6U8L3-F1
#
_cell.length_a   1.000
_cell.length_b   1.000
_cell.length_c   1.000
_cell.angle_alpha   90.00
_cell.angle_beta   90.00
_cell.angle_gamma   90.00
#
_symmetry.space_group_name_H-M   'P 1'
#
loop_
_entity.id
_entity.type
_entity.pdbx_description
1 polymer ?
#
loop_
_entity_poly.entity_id
_entity_poly.type
_entity_poly.pdbx_seq_one_letter_code
_entity_poly.pdbx_strand_id
1 'polypeptide(L)'
;VDTIPFELLADLPHYLHSIEDLLSVSSTCRTLYRACTNPTPNDVLRLAAQSGRIFFRPHPHILIAATARQVADWAVQADERRYALELAVQGGVEKLLELALYVAGLTMDDVRRLCIYKCDVLNVLSRRLDVVAGPATGFSSTVCNDPETTLLSWVIYGELFHHSMELAYLPLPEHKPLSSIIRYKWFVYCLPDVCSFNYMGFA
;
A
#
# COMPACT_ATOMS: atom_id res chain seq x y z
N VAL A 1 -22.25 38.72 8.16
CA VAL A 1 -20.98 37.96 8.14
C VAL A 1 -21.34 36.63 7.56
N ASP A 2 -21.08 36.45 6.27
CA ASP A 2 -21.57 35.31 5.52
C ASP A 2 -20.82 34.05 5.97
N THR A 3 -21.54 33.14 6.62
CA THR A 3 -21.01 31.87 7.07
C THR A 3 -20.81 30.94 5.88
N ILE A 4 -19.61 30.37 5.76
CA ILE A 4 -19.30 29.36 4.74
C ILE A 4 -20.27 28.16 4.92
N PRO A 5 -20.94 27.70 3.86
CA PRO A 5 -21.79 26.51 3.89
C PRO A 5 -21.04 25.28 4.40
N PHE A 6 -21.71 24.45 5.20
CA PHE A 6 -21.09 23.26 5.80
C PHE A 6 -20.69 22.24 4.73
N GLU A 7 -21.41 22.19 3.61
CA GLU A 7 -21.14 21.32 2.47
C GLU A 7 -19.74 21.57 1.90
N LEU A 8 -19.35 22.85 1.77
CA LEU A 8 -18.00 23.21 1.30
C LEU A 8 -16.91 22.84 2.32
N LEU A 9 -17.25 22.85 3.61
CA LEU A 9 -16.33 22.39 4.66
C LEU A 9 -16.21 20.87 4.66
N ALA A 10 -17.27 20.13 4.35
CA ALA A 10 -17.25 18.67 4.29
C ALA A 10 -16.32 18.15 3.18
N ASP A 11 -16.12 18.91 2.10
CA ASP A 11 -15.17 18.60 1.03
C ASP A 11 -13.71 18.89 1.39
N LEU A 12 -13.45 19.56 2.53
CA LEU A 12 -12.12 19.99 2.94
C LEU A 12 -11.07 18.86 2.96
N PRO A 13 -11.34 17.63 3.47
CA PRO A 13 -10.36 16.54 3.45
C PRO A 13 -9.78 16.25 2.06
N HIS A 14 -10.57 16.47 1.00
CA HIS A 14 -10.15 16.28 -0.38
C HIS A 14 -9.11 17.33 -0.84
N TYR A 15 -8.97 18.45 -0.15
CA TYR A 15 -7.99 19.48 -0.49
C TYR A 15 -6.75 19.49 0.41
N LEU A 16 -6.71 18.63 1.42
CA LEU A 16 -5.55 18.48 2.30
C LEU A 16 -4.43 17.67 1.63
N HIS A 17 -3.20 17.86 2.11
CA HIS A 17 -2.01 17.24 1.54
C HIS A 17 -1.43 16.09 2.36
N SER A 18 -1.95 15.86 3.57
CA SER A 18 -1.40 14.85 4.48
C SER A 18 -2.39 14.48 5.58
N ILE A 19 -2.16 13.34 6.23
CA ILE A 19 -2.91 12.96 7.44
C ILE A 19 -2.64 13.95 8.57
N GLU A 20 -1.44 14.51 8.65
CA GLU A 20 -1.06 15.49 9.65
C GLU A 20 -1.90 16.77 9.51
N ASP A 21 -2.14 17.23 8.28
CA ASP A 21 -3.01 18.37 8.00
C ASP A 21 -4.44 18.08 8.44
N LEU A 22 -4.95 16.88 8.13
CA LEU A 22 -6.30 16.47 8.55
C LEU A 22 -6.47 16.50 10.06
N LEU A 23 -5.50 15.93 10.80
CA LEU A 23 -5.51 15.93 12.26
C LEU A 23 -5.38 17.36 12.81
N SER A 24 -4.47 18.15 12.26
CA SER A 24 -4.23 19.54 12.67
C SER A 24 -5.47 20.40 12.49
N VAL A 25 -6.07 20.39 11.30
CA VAL A 25 -7.32 21.12 11.00
C VAL A 25 -8.45 20.67 11.92
N SER A 26 -8.63 19.37 12.12
CA SER A 26 -9.68 18.82 12.98
C SER A 26 -9.55 19.27 14.45
N SER A 27 -8.33 19.58 14.91
CA SER A 27 -8.05 20.01 16.28
C SER A 27 -8.30 21.50 16.55
N THR A 28 -8.53 22.31 15.52
CA THR A 28 -8.64 23.78 15.66
C THR A 28 -9.98 24.24 16.22
N CYS A 29 -11.10 23.70 15.72
CA CYS A 29 -12.45 24.07 16.17
C CYS A 29 -13.47 22.96 15.95
N ARG A 30 -14.62 23.04 16.63
CA ARG A 30 -15.68 22.01 16.56
C ARG A 30 -16.30 21.87 15.17
N THR A 31 -16.39 22.95 14.40
CA THR A 31 -16.96 22.93 13.04
C THR A 31 -16.03 22.17 12.09
N LEU A 32 -14.74 22.49 12.11
CA LEU A 32 -13.72 21.80 11.30
C LEU A 32 -13.52 20.37 11.77
N TYR A 33 -13.58 20.11 13.08
CA TYR A 33 -13.62 18.75 13.60
C TYR A 33 -14.74 17.95 12.93
N ARG A 34 -16.00 18.44 12.97
CA ARG A 34 -17.15 17.76 12.37
C ARG A 34 -17.00 17.54 10.87
N ALA A 35 -16.46 18.53 10.16
CA ALA A 35 -16.20 18.43 8.73
C ALA A 35 -15.12 17.38 8.39
N CYS A 36 -14.09 17.24 9.23
CA CYS A 36 -12.97 16.32 9.03
C CYS A 36 -13.11 14.97 9.74
N THR A 37 -14.18 14.72 10.49
CA THR A 37 -14.32 13.49 11.31
C THR A 37 -14.54 12.24 10.45
N ASN A 38 -15.18 12.39 9.28
CA ASN A 38 -15.57 11.27 8.41
C ASN A 38 -15.07 11.48 6.96
N PRO A 39 -13.75 11.54 6.72
CA PRO A 39 -13.21 11.56 5.37
C PRO A 39 -13.57 10.27 4.62
N THR A 40 -13.66 10.34 3.30
CA THR A 40 -13.90 9.13 2.51
C THR A 40 -12.70 8.19 2.61
N PRO A 41 -12.89 6.86 2.46
CA PRO A 41 -11.77 5.92 2.52
C PRO A 41 -10.68 6.21 1.48
N ASN A 42 -11.06 6.75 0.32
CA ASN A 42 -10.10 7.15 -0.70
C ASN A 42 -9.29 8.38 -0.29
N ASP A 43 -9.93 9.40 0.29
CA ASP A 43 -9.22 10.57 0.80
C ASP A 43 -8.20 10.17 1.85
N VAL A 44 -8.55 9.28 2.78
CA VAL A 44 -7.61 8.78 3.80
C VAL A 44 -6.43 8.05 3.17
N LEU A 45 -6.66 7.14 2.22
CA LEU A 45 -5.57 6.43 1.54
C LEU A 45 -4.66 7.41 0.79
N ARG A 46 -5.23 8.41 0.11
CA ARG A 46 -4.47 9.45 -0.60
C ARG A 46 -3.64 10.30 0.36
N LEU A 47 -4.23 10.76 1.45
CA LEU A 47 -3.52 11.50 2.50
C LEU A 47 -2.41 10.63 3.11
N ALA A 48 -2.66 9.33 3.33
CA ALA A 48 -1.65 8.38 3.83
C ALA A 48 -0.47 8.24 2.86
N ALA A 49 -0.76 8.12 1.56
CA ALA A 49 0.27 8.04 0.52
C ALA A 49 1.14 9.29 0.50
N GLN A 50 0.53 10.48 0.64
CA GLN A 50 1.25 11.75 0.69
C GLN A 50 2.07 11.92 1.99
N SER A 51 1.61 11.38 3.13
CA SER A 51 2.35 11.29 4.39
C SER A 51 3.45 10.20 4.40
N GLY A 52 3.66 9.52 3.26
CA GLY A 52 4.43 8.27 3.16
C GLY A 52 5.87 8.32 3.67
N ARG A 53 6.55 9.45 3.46
CA ARG A 53 7.98 9.60 3.75
C ARG A 53 8.34 9.58 5.24
N ILE A 54 7.37 9.85 6.12
CA ILE A 54 7.60 9.96 7.57
C ILE A 54 6.90 8.81 8.27
N PHE A 55 5.59 8.68 8.09
CA PHE A 55 4.78 7.74 8.88
C PHE A 55 4.73 6.35 8.26
N PHE A 56 4.66 6.25 6.92
CA PHE A 56 4.43 4.98 6.23
C PHE A 56 5.67 4.41 5.54
N ARG A 57 6.86 4.57 6.15
CA ARG A 57 8.01 3.74 5.78
C ARG A 57 7.79 2.26 6.13
N PRO A 58 8.21 1.30 5.28
CA PRO A 58 8.78 1.53 3.95
C PRO A 58 7.68 1.89 2.95
N HIS A 59 7.84 3.03 2.29
CA HIS A 59 6.89 3.56 1.31
C HIS A 59 7.38 3.16 -0.10
N PRO A 60 6.51 2.72 -1.02
CA PRO A 60 5.05 2.63 -0.91
C PRO A 60 4.52 1.31 -0.31
N HIS A 61 5.39 0.35 -0.02
CA HIS A 61 5.07 -1.03 0.31
C HIS A 61 4.04 -1.23 1.41
N ILE A 62 4.11 -0.48 2.52
CA ILE A 62 3.16 -0.69 3.63
C ILE A 62 1.71 -0.36 3.25
N LEU A 63 1.51 0.64 2.39
CA LEU A 63 0.17 1.05 1.93
C LEU A 63 -0.35 0.09 0.86
N ILE A 64 0.54 -0.37 -0.03
CA ILE A 64 0.19 -1.41 -1.00
C ILE A 64 -0.19 -2.70 -0.24
N ALA A 65 0.57 -3.10 0.77
CA ALA A 65 0.26 -4.28 1.58
C ALA A 65 -1.13 -4.18 2.23
N ALA A 66 -1.50 -3.00 2.71
CA ALA A 66 -2.81 -2.75 3.32
C ALA A 66 -3.98 -2.82 2.31
N THR A 67 -3.72 -2.55 1.03
CA THR A 67 -4.74 -2.39 -0.01
C THR A 67 -4.73 -3.51 -1.06
N ALA A 68 -3.69 -4.34 -1.07
CA ALA A 68 -3.44 -5.38 -2.08
C ALA A 68 -4.63 -6.33 -2.27
N ARG A 69 -5.29 -6.74 -1.18
CA ARG A 69 -6.50 -7.57 -1.26
C ARG A 69 -7.64 -6.88 -2.01
N GLN A 70 -7.90 -5.62 -1.68
CA GLN A 70 -8.94 -4.83 -2.37
C GLN A 70 -8.62 -4.68 -3.87
N VAL A 71 -7.34 -4.48 -4.21
CA VAL A 71 -6.89 -4.43 -5.62
C VAL A 71 -7.10 -5.79 -6.31
N ALA A 72 -6.80 -6.90 -5.65
CA ALA A 72 -7.01 -8.25 -6.18
C ALA A 72 -8.49 -8.55 -6.39
N ASP A 73 -9.32 -8.30 -5.38
CA ASP A 73 -10.77 -8.46 -5.40
C ASP A 73 -11.39 -7.64 -6.53
N TRP A 74 -10.93 -6.40 -6.72
CA TRP A 74 -11.36 -5.54 -7.82
C TRP A 74 -10.94 -6.10 -9.18
N ALA A 75 -9.70 -6.57 -9.30
CA ALA A 75 -9.11 -7.02 -10.56
C ALA A 75 -9.75 -8.30 -11.09
N VAL A 76 -10.12 -9.24 -10.22
CA VAL A 76 -10.69 -10.53 -10.66
C VAL A 76 -12.09 -10.41 -11.27
N GLN A 77 -12.80 -9.31 -11.00
CA GLN A 77 -14.20 -9.10 -11.42
C GLN A 77 -14.37 -8.90 -12.94
N ALA A 78 -13.36 -8.42 -13.66
CA ALA A 78 -13.45 -8.16 -15.10
C ALA A 78 -12.09 -8.24 -15.79
N ASP A 79 -12.06 -8.67 -17.06
CA ASP A 79 -10.81 -8.88 -17.80
C ASP A 79 -10.07 -7.56 -18.08
N GLU A 80 -10.78 -6.44 -18.28
CA GLU A 80 -10.16 -5.12 -18.44
C GLU A 80 -9.41 -4.69 -17.17
N ARG A 81 -9.93 -5.07 -16.01
CA ARG A 81 -9.32 -4.75 -14.71
C ARG A 81 -8.09 -5.61 -14.44
N ARG A 82 -8.12 -6.88 -14.87
CA ARG A 82 -6.92 -7.74 -14.86
C ARG A 82 -5.82 -7.15 -15.71
N TYR A 83 -6.16 -6.66 -16.91
CA TYR A 83 -5.21 -6.00 -17.79
C TYR A 83 -4.65 -4.70 -17.18
N ALA A 84 -5.49 -3.89 -16.53
CA ALA A 84 -5.04 -2.71 -15.80
C ALA A 84 -4.07 -3.05 -14.65
N LEU A 85 -4.36 -4.10 -13.88
CA LEU A 85 -3.43 -4.61 -12.85
C LEU A 85 -2.12 -5.10 -13.46
N GLU A 86 -2.18 -5.83 -14.56
CA GLU A 86 -1.00 -6.32 -15.26
C GLU A 86 -0.09 -5.18 -15.73
N LEU A 87 -0.67 -4.11 -16.30
CA LEU A 87 0.06 -2.89 -16.68
C LEU A 87 0.66 -2.18 -15.46
N ALA A 88 -0.10 -2.06 -14.37
CA ALA A 88 0.38 -1.45 -13.13
C ALA A 88 1.58 -2.21 -12.55
N VAL A 89 1.52 -3.55 -12.52
CA VAL A 89 2.63 -4.41 -12.08
C VAL A 89 3.85 -4.22 -12.96
N GLN A 90 3.70 -4.11 -14.29
CA GLN A 90 4.83 -3.83 -15.18
C GLN A 90 5.49 -2.47 -14.92
N GLY A 91 4.73 -1.50 -14.43
CA GLY A 91 5.24 -0.19 -14.03
C GLY A 91 5.92 -0.17 -12.66
N GLY A 92 6.02 -1.31 -11.97
CA GLY A 92 6.65 -1.42 -10.65
C GLY A 92 5.75 -0.99 -9.50
N VAL A 93 6.31 -0.94 -8.30
CA VAL A 93 5.56 -0.68 -7.05
C VAL A 93 4.87 0.69 -7.01
N GLU A 94 5.44 1.71 -7.66
CA GLU A 94 4.83 3.05 -7.74
C GLU A 94 3.54 3.03 -8.57
N LYS A 95 3.56 2.39 -9.75
CA LYS A 95 2.34 2.24 -10.57
C LYS A 95 1.30 1.34 -9.91
N LEU A 96 1.73 0.38 -9.11
CA LEU A 96 0.81 -0.39 -8.29
C LEU A 96 0.15 0.45 -7.18
N LEU A 97 0.89 1.38 -6.55
CA LEU A 97 0.29 2.34 -5.60
C LEU A 97 -0.71 3.27 -6.31
N GLU A 98 -0.38 3.78 -7.51
CA GLU A 98 -1.31 4.61 -8.30
C GLU A 98 -2.62 3.87 -8.58
N LEU A 99 -2.53 2.57 -8.94
CA LEU A 99 -3.72 1.74 -9.12
C LEU A 99 -4.48 1.55 -7.80
N ALA A 100 -3.78 1.28 -6.69
CA ALA A 100 -4.40 1.15 -5.38
C ALA A 100 -5.14 2.44 -4.97
N LEU A 101 -4.58 3.61 -5.24
CA LEU A 101 -5.22 4.91 -5.02
C LEU A 101 -6.49 5.10 -5.86
N TYR A 102 -6.59 4.44 -7.01
CA TYR A 102 -7.78 4.50 -7.85
C TYR A 102 -8.91 3.57 -7.37
N VAL A 103 -8.57 2.39 -6.82
CA VAL A 103 -9.56 1.31 -6.57
C VAL A 103 -9.85 1.05 -5.10
N ALA A 104 -8.92 1.36 -4.21
CA ALA A 104 -8.97 1.00 -2.81
C ALA A 104 -9.25 2.20 -1.91
N GLY A 105 -9.50 1.90 -0.64
CA GLY A 105 -9.61 2.90 0.42
C GLY A 105 -9.11 2.37 1.76
N LEU A 106 -8.81 3.30 2.66
CA LEU A 106 -8.46 3.03 4.05
C LEU A 106 -9.33 3.85 4.98
N THR A 107 -9.67 3.31 6.13
CA THR A 107 -10.27 4.08 7.21
C THR A 107 -9.18 4.65 8.13
N MET A 108 -9.54 5.62 8.97
CA MET A 108 -8.62 6.10 10.01
C MET A 108 -8.24 4.99 11.01
N ASP A 109 -9.11 3.99 11.20
CA ASP A 109 -8.78 2.82 12.02
C ASP A 109 -7.75 1.93 11.33
N ASP A 110 -7.82 1.77 10.01
CA ASP A 110 -6.80 1.06 9.24
C ASP A 110 -5.45 1.76 9.36
N VAL A 111 -5.42 3.09 9.27
CA VAL A 111 -4.20 3.88 9.49
C VAL A 111 -3.63 3.63 10.89
N ARG A 112 -4.46 3.65 11.93
CA ARG A 112 -4.01 3.34 13.31
C ARG A 112 -3.45 1.93 13.40
N ARG A 113 -4.13 0.94 12.81
CA ARG A 113 -3.65 -0.46 12.79
C ARG A 113 -2.31 -0.59 12.07
N LEU A 114 -2.11 0.11 10.96
CA LEU A 114 -0.84 0.14 10.23
C LEU A 114 0.29 0.78 11.07
N CYS A 115 0.01 1.87 11.76
CA CYS A 115 0.98 2.50 12.65
C CYS A 115 1.40 1.56 13.80
N ILE A 116 0.44 0.85 14.40
CA ILE A 116 0.72 -0.14 15.44
C ILE A 116 1.56 -1.28 14.86
N TYR A 117 1.16 -1.86 13.73
CA TYR A 117 1.90 -2.93 13.07
C TYR A 117 3.35 -2.52 12.74
N LYS A 118 3.54 -1.28 12.27
CA LYS A 118 4.86 -0.73 12.02
C LYS A 118 5.70 -0.67 13.30
N CYS A 119 5.17 -0.09 14.36
CA CYS A 119 5.91 0.07 15.62
C CYS A 119 6.24 -1.26 16.30
N ASP A 120 5.28 -2.18 16.32
CA ASP A 120 5.35 -3.39 17.13
C ASP A 120 5.95 -4.58 16.37
N VAL A 121 5.86 -4.59 15.03
CA VAL A 121 6.35 -5.68 14.19
C VAL A 121 7.52 -5.25 13.33
N LEU A 122 7.32 -4.27 12.42
CA LEU A 122 8.36 -3.91 11.43
C LEU A 122 9.61 -3.32 12.09
N ASN A 123 9.46 -2.30 12.94
CA ASN A 123 10.58 -1.68 13.64
C ASN A 123 11.28 -2.66 14.60
N VAL A 124 10.55 -3.63 15.17
CA VAL A 124 11.13 -4.67 16.03
C VAL A 124 11.93 -5.66 15.19
N LEU A 125 11.41 -6.08 14.04
CA LEU A 125 12.08 -6.97 13.09
C LEU A 125 13.42 -6.37 12.65
N SER A 126 13.41 -5.13 12.17
CA SER A 126 14.62 -4.43 11.73
C SER A 126 15.67 -4.36 12.83
N ARG A 127 15.29 -3.92 14.03
CA ARG A 127 16.22 -3.85 15.17
C ARG A 127 16.80 -5.22 15.54
N ARG A 128 16.01 -6.30 15.48
CA ARG A 128 16.51 -7.64 15.78
C ARG A 128 17.48 -8.13 14.70
N LEU A 129 17.18 -7.87 13.44
CA LEU A 129 18.06 -8.24 12.34
C LEU A 129 19.34 -7.42 12.32
N ASP A 130 19.28 -6.13 12.65
CA ASP A 130 20.48 -5.29 12.80
C ASP A 130 21.44 -5.85 13.87
N VAL A 131 20.92 -6.41 14.96
CA VAL A 131 21.74 -7.04 16.01
C VAL A 131 22.40 -8.34 15.53
N VAL A 132 21.69 -9.14 14.72
CA VAL A 132 22.15 -10.48 14.31
C VAL A 132 23.00 -10.44 13.04
N ALA A 133 22.59 -9.66 12.05
CA ALA A 133 23.18 -9.59 10.72
C ALA A 133 24.04 -8.33 10.51
N GLY A 134 24.06 -7.42 11.48
CA GLY A 134 24.65 -6.08 11.33
C GLY A 134 23.69 -5.10 10.66
N PRO A 135 23.90 -3.79 10.83
CA PRO A 135 23.07 -2.78 10.21
C PRO A 135 23.21 -2.81 8.68
N ALA A 136 22.20 -2.32 7.97
CA ALA A 136 22.27 -2.13 6.53
C ALA A 136 23.50 -1.30 6.15
N THR A 137 24.39 -1.88 5.34
CA THR A 137 25.65 -1.23 4.95
C THR A 137 25.56 -0.45 3.64
N GLY A 138 24.40 -0.50 2.97
CA GLY A 138 24.18 0.11 1.65
C GLY A 138 24.83 -0.66 0.49
N PHE A 139 25.59 -1.72 0.77
CA PHE A 139 26.15 -2.62 -0.25
C PHE A 139 25.14 -3.72 -0.57
N SER A 140 24.90 -4.02 -1.85
CA SER A 140 23.95 -5.05 -2.30
C SER A 140 24.24 -6.48 -1.80
N SER A 141 25.41 -6.71 -1.19
CA SER A 141 25.86 -7.99 -0.66
C SER A 141 25.60 -8.22 0.82
N THR A 142 25.07 -7.24 1.58
CA THR A 142 24.63 -7.51 2.96
C THR A 142 23.33 -8.31 2.97
N VAL A 143 23.33 -9.40 3.75
CA VAL A 143 22.25 -10.41 3.85
C VAL A 143 20.87 -9.81 4.13
N CYS A 144 20.79 -8.63 4.76
CA CYS A 144 19.52 -7.99 5.10
C CYS A 144 19.59 -6.45 5.03
N ASN A 145 19.59 -5.88 3.82
CA ASN A 145 19.59 -4.41 3.67
C ASN A 145 18.25 -3.75 4.01
N ASP A 146 17.13 -4.43 3.75
CA ASP A 146 15.80 -3.88 4.01
C ASP A 146 14.79 -5.00 4.35
N PRO A 147 14.77 -5.46 5.61
CA PRO A 147 13.87 -6.54 6.02
C PRO A 147 12.39 -6.13 6.01
N GLU A 148 12.08 -4.86 6.26
CA GLU A 148 10.69 -4.37 6.30
C GLU A 148 10.09 -4.42 4.90
N THR A 149 10.79 -3.87 3.91
CA THR A 149 10.35 -3.92 2.50
C THR A 149 10.25 -5.36 2.03
N THR A 150 11.23 -6.21 2.38
CA THR A 150 11.20 -7.62 1.99
C THR A 150 9.96 -8.33 2.56
N LEU A 151 9.68 -8.17 3.86
CA LEU A 151 8.50 -8.74 4.49
C LEU A 151 7.21 -8.21 3.84
N LEU A 152 7.11 -6.90 3.65
CA LEU A 152 5.93 -6.30 3.05
C LEU A 152 5.73 -6.73 1.60
N SER A 153 6.79 -6.93 0.81
CA SER A 153 6.68 -7.48 -0.54
C SER A 153 6.10 -8.90 -0.55
N TRP A 154 6.43 -9.72 0.45
CA TRP A 154 5.77 -11.02 0.62
C TRP A 154 4.31 -10.91 1.03
N VAL A 155 3.98 -9.96 1.92
CA VAL A 155 2.58 -9.68 2.28
C VAL A 155 1.80 -9.22 1.05
N ILE A 156 2.32 -8.26 0.28
CA ILE A 156 1.71 -7.78 -0.96
C ILE A 156 1.47 -8.95 -1.92
N TYR A 157 2.46 -9.82 -2.12
CA TYR A 157 2.30 -11.00 -2.96
C TYR A 157 1.18 -11.93 -2.45
N GLY A 158 1.18 -12.24 -1.16
CA GLY A 158 0.14 -13.08 -0.55
C GLY A 158 -1.26 -12.49 -0.71
N GLU A 159 -1.39 -11.19 -0.49
CA GLU A 159 -2.65 -10.45 -0.58
C GLU A 159 -3.11 -10.23 -2.03
N LEU A 160 -2.20 -10.01 -2.99
CA LEU A 160 -2.57 -9.88 -4.41
C LEU A 160 -3.06 -11.21 -4.99
N PHE A 161 -2.46 -12.32 -4.57
CA PHE A 161 -2.72 -13.64 -5.16
C PHE A 161 -3.54 -14.57 -4.26
N HIS A 162 -4.18 -14.05 -3.22
CA HIS A 162 -4.90 -14.83 -2.20
C HIS A 162 -5.96 -15.76 -2.81
N HIS A 163 -6.71 -15.31 -3.83
CA HIS A 163 -7.69 -16.13 -4.55
C HIS A 163 -7.15 -17.49 -4.99
N SER A 164 -5.88 -17.55 -5.40
CA SER A 164 -5.26 -18.81 -5.82
C SER A 164 -4.76 -19.66 -4.65
N MET A 165 -4.46 -19.04 -3.51
CA MET A 165 -4.09 -19.75 -2.28
C MET A 165 -5.35 -20.34 -1.65
N GLU A 166 -6.45 -19.59 -1.67
CA GLU A 166 -7.79 -20.00 -1.26
C GLU A 166 -8.31 -21.21 -2.02
N LEU A 167 -7.97 -21.35 -3.30
CA LEU A 167 -8.27 -22.56 -4.09
C LEU A 167 -7.80 -23.86 -3.44
N ALA A 168 -6.75 -23.82 -2.61
CA ALA A 168 -6.23 -25.04 -1.98
C ALA A 168 -7.15 -25.58 -0.87
N TYR A 169 -8.05 -24.75 -0.33
CA TYR A 169 -8.87 -25.11 0.84
C TYR A 169 -10.34 -24.69 0.76
N LEU A 170 -10.74 -23.89 -0.24
CA LEU A 170 -12.12 -23.49 -0.49
C LEU A 170 -12.68 -24.13 -1.76
N PRO A 171 -14.01 -24.34 -1.85
CA PRO A 171 -14.66 -24.75 -3.08
C PRO A 171 -14.42 -23.73 -4.20
N LEU A 172 -14.69 -24.15 -5.46
CA LEU A 172 -14.41 -23.35 -6.66
C LEU A 172 -14.88 -21.89 -6.52
N PRO A 173 -13.99 -20.91 -6.75
CA PRO A 173 -14.26 -19.51 -6.51
C PRO A 173 -15.19 -18.96 -7.58
N GLU A 174 -15.96 -17.94 -7.21
CA GLU A 174 -16.86 -17.23 -8.10
C GLU A 174 -16.12 -16.57 -9.27
N HIS A 175 -14.87 -16.15 -9.04
CA HIS A 175 -14.02 -15.55 -10.05
C HIS A 175 -12.76 -16.37 -10.28
N LYS A 176 -12.35 -16.46 -11.55
CA LYS A 176 -11.08 -17.07 -11.93
C LYS A 176 -9.93 -16.30 -11.25
N PRO A 177 -8.99 -16.95 -10.54
CA PRO A 177 -7.87 -16.23 -9.95
C PRO A 177 -6.99 -15.52 -10.99
N LEU A 178 -6.11 -14.62 -10.51
CA LEU A 178 -5.10 -13.96 -11.34
C LEU A 178 -4.15 -14.98 -11.97
N SER A 179 -3.67 -14.68 -13.19
CA SER A 179 -2.83 -15.59 -13.96
C SER A 179 -1.42 -15.72 -13.38
N SER A 180 -0.75 -16.83 -13.68
CA SER A 180 0.68 -17.02 -13.39
C SER A 180 1.56 -15.99 -14.09
N ILE A 181 1.11 -15.40 -15.20
CA ILE A 181 1.81 -14.35 -15.92
C ILE A 181 1.93 -13.09 -15.07
N ILE A 182 0.85 -12.65 -14.41
CA ILE A 182 0.89 -11.47 -13.52
C ILE A 182 1.82 -11.74 -12.33
N ARG A 183 1.84 -12.97 -11.78
CA ARG A 183 2.78 -13.37 -10.73
C ARG A 183 4.24 -13.28 -11.16
N TYR A 184 4.53 -13.78 -12.36
CA TYR A 184 5.87 -13.67 -12.93
C TYR A 184 6.27 -12.19 -13.08
N LYS A 185 5.38 -11.37 -13.65
CA LYS A 185 5.59 -9.93 -13.80
C LYS A 185 5.83 -9.22 -12.46
N TRP A 186 5.15 -9.64 -11.39
CA TRP A 186 5.40 -9.11 -10.04
C TRP A 186 6.85 -9.33 -9.60
N PHE A 187 7.38 -10.55 -9.70
CA PHE A 187 8.78 -10.84 -9.35
C PHE A 187 9.77 -10.09 -10.24
N VAL A 188 9.40 -9.86 -11.49
CA VAL A 188 10.26 -9.19 -12.47
C VAL A 188 10.33 -7.68 -12.24
N TYR A 189 9.18 -7.03 -12.03
CA TYR A 189 9.07 -5.56 -12.06
C TYR A 189 8.89 -4.92 -10.68
N CYS A 190 8.30 -5.63 -9.72
CA CYS A 190 8.03 -5.10 -8.38
C CYS A 190 8.99 -5.65 -7.31
N LEU A 191 9.69 -6.74 -7.61
CA LEU A 191 10.66 -7.39 -6.72
C LEU A 191 11.99 -7.67 -7.44
N PRO A 192 12.57 -6.69 -8.15
CA PRO A 192 13.69 -6.99 -9.01
C PRO A 192 14.95 -7.32 -8.19
N ASP A 193 15.42 -8.55 -8.32
CA ASP A 193 16.79 -8.92 -7.95
C ASP A 193 17.76 -8.44 -9.05
N VAL A 194 19.02 -8.20 -8.70
CA VAL A 194 20.13 -8.00 -9.66
C VAL A 194 20.13 -9.11 -10.72
N CYS A 195 19.80 -10.34 -10.32
CA CYS A 195 19.65 -11.44 -11.27
C CYS A 195 18.50 -11.20 -12.27
N SER A 196 17.37 -10.65 -11.84
CA SER A 196 16.22 -10.35 -12.71
C SER A 196 16.58 -9.35 -13.81
N PHE A 197 17.38 -8.32 -13.52
CA PHE A 197 17.83 -7.36 -14.52
C PHE A 197 18.81 -7.97 -15.53
N ASN A 198 19.74 -8.80 -15.07
CA ASN A 198 20.71 -9.50 -15.93
C ASN A 198 20.00 -10.45 -16.91
N TYR A 199 19.00 -11.21 -16.44
CA TYR A 199 18.23 -12.12 -17.30
C TYR A 199 17.35 -11.41 -18.34
N MET A 200 16.91 -10.18 -18.04
CA MET A 200 16.10 -9.39 -18.97
C MET A 200 16.91 -8.55 -19.96
N GLY A 201 18.24 -8.55 -19.87
CA GLY A 201 19.10 -7.79 -20.78
C GLY A 201 19.02 -6.26 -20.58
N PHE A 202 18.62 -5.80 -19.39
CA PHE A 202 18.59 -4.38 -19.03
C PHE A 202 19.88 -3.90 -18.32
N ALA A 203 20.93 -4.73 -18.29
CA ALA A 203 22.21 -4.44 -17.64
C ALA A 203 23.14 -3.57 -18.51
#